data_AF-A0A1H6WTD0-F1
#
_entry.id   AF-A0A1H6WTD0-F1
#
_cell.length_a   1.000
_cell.length_b   1.000
_cell.length_c   1.000
_cell.angle_alpha   90.00
_cell.angle_beta   90.00
_cell.angle_gamma   90.00
#
_symmetry.space_group_name_H-M   'P 1'
#
loop_
_entity.id
_entity.type
_entity.pdbx_description
1 polymer ?
#
loop_
_entity_poly.entity_id
_entity_poly.type
_entity_poly.pdbx_seq_one_letter_code
_entity_poly.pdbx_strand_id
1 'polypeptide(L)' 'MSGETRAAPLYCPYCGEEDLRPSETGHGAWECHACTRVFTVRFAGLLSRAVTR' A
#
# COMPACT_ATOMS: atom_id res chain seq x y z
N MET A 1 -5.77 -16.00 2.51
CA MET A 1 -4.43 -15.83 3.10
C MET A 1 -4.13 -14.33 3.20
N SER A 2 -4.77 -13.65 4.14
CA SER A 2 -4.45 -12.27 4.50
C SER A 2 -3.32 -12.32 5.51
N GLY A 3 -2.08 -12.36 5.02
CA GLY A 3 -0.91 -12.43 5.90
C GLY A 3 -0.77 -11.16 6.72
N GLU A 4 -1.12 -11.25 8.01
CA GLU A 4 -0.52 -10.48 9.10
C GLU A 4 -0.74 -8.94 9.07
N THR A 5 -1.96 -8.49 9.39
CA THR A 5 -2.29 -7.13 9.90
C THR A 5 -1.66 -5.94 9.16
N ARG A 6 -1.79 -5.87 7.84
CA ARG A 6 -1.54 -4.63 7.07
C ARG A 6 -2.84 -4.13 6.46
N ALA A 7 -3.17 -2.88 6.67
CA ALA A 7 -4.31 -2.26 6.03
C ALA A 7 -4.13 -2.30 4.50
N ALA A 8 -5.14 -2.79 3.79
CA ALA A 8 -5.17 -2.66 2.35
C ALA A 8 -5.29 -1.17 1.97
N PRO A 9 -4.53 -0.69 0.97
CA PRO A 9 -4.83 0.60 0.37
C PRO A 9 -6.23 0.52 -0.25
N LEU A 10 -7.04 1.55 -0.02
CA LEU A 10 -8.39 1.63 -0.55
C LEU A 10 -8.41 2.27 -1.95
N TYR A 11 -7.50 3.22 -2.21
CA TYR A 11 -7.45 3.98 -3.46
C TYR A 11 -6.06 3.97 -4.08
N CYS A 12 -5.98 3.87 -5.41
CA CYS A 12 -4.74 3.99 -6.15
C CYS A 12 -4.15 5.39 -5.96
N PRO A 13 -2.89 5.54 -5.52
CA PRO A 13 -2.27 6.86 -5.33
C PRO A 13 -2.05 7.62 -6.66
N TYR A 14 -2.22 6.96 -7.81
CA TYR A 14 -2.00 7.55 -9.13
C TYR A 14 -3.29 7.94 -9.86
N CYS A 15 -4.36 7.14 -9.78
CA CYS A 15 -5.61 7.41 -10.50
C CYS A 15 -6.86 7.54 -9.61
N GLY A 16 -6.76 7.23 -8.31
CA GLY A 16 -7.90 7.29 -7.40
C GLY A 16 -8.89 6.12 -7.50
N GLU A 17 -8.65 5.14 -8.36
CA GLU A 17 -9.51 3.95 -8.50
C GLU A 17 -9.27 2.91 -7.39
N GLU A 18 -10.29 2.10 -7.10
CA GLU A 18 -10.29 1.11 -6.00
C GLU A 18 -9.95 -0.33 -6.46
N ASP A 19 -9.75 -0.55 -7.77
CA ASP A 19 -9.40 -1.87 -8.33
C ASP A 19 -7.92 -2.21 -8.08
N LEU A 20 -7.63 -2.47 -6.80
CA LEU A 20 -6.31 -2.77 -6.26
C LEU A 20 -6.20 -4.25 -5.86
N ARG A 21 -5.13 -4.90 -6.28
CA ARG A 21 -4.80 -6.29 -5.92
C ARG A 21 -3.40 -6.38 -5.34
N PRO A 22 -3.14 -7.31 -4.39
CA PRO A 22 -1.78 -7.65 -4.00
C PRO A 22 -1.00 -8.12 -5.23
N SER A 23 0.25 -7.68 -5.36
CA SER A 23 1.14 -8.09 -6.44
C SER A 23 2.22 -9.02 -5.90
N GLU A 24 2.53 -10.08 -6.64
CA GLU A 24 3.58 -11.04 -6.30
C GLU A 24 5.01 -10.46 -6.45
N THR A 25 5.12 -9.25 -7.01
CA THR A 25 6.40 -8.57 -7.28
C THR A 25 7.20 -8.25 -6.00
N GLY A 26 6.58 -8.30 -4.81
CA GLY A 26 7.28 -8.18 -3.53
C GLY A 26 6.38 -7.95 -2.32
N HIS A 27 6.98 -7.96 -1.11
CA HIS A 27 6.23 -7.77 0.13
C HIS A 27 5.54 -6.40 0.18
N GLY A 28 4.21 -6.42 0.33
CA GLY A 28 3.41 -5.19 0.36
C GLY A 28 3.30 -4.49 -0.99
N ALA A 29 3.61 -5.18 -2.10
CA ALA A 29 3.35 -4.69 -3.44
C ALA A 29 1.86 -4.82 -3.79
N TRP A 30 1.38 -3.83 -4.55
CA TRP A 30 0.02 -3.69 -5.02
C TRP A 30 0.02 -3.26 -6.47
N GLU A 31 -0.96 -3.73 -7.22
CA GLU A 31 -1.19 -3.35 -8.61
C GLU A 31 -2.59 -2.76 -8.76
N CYS A 32 -2.69 -1.69 -9.54
CA CYS A 32 -3.95 -1.10 -9.95
C CYS A 32 -4.31 -1.57 -11.35
N HIS A 33 -5.45 -2.25 -11.49
CA HIS A 33 -5.91 -2.78 -12.78
C HIS A 33 -6.50 -1.68 -13.68
N ALA A 34 -6.97 -0.57 -13.10
CA ALA A 34 -7.52 0.54 -13.87
C ALA A 34 -6.46 1.38 -14.61
N CYS A 35 -5.26 1.53 -14.04
CA CYS A 35 -4.18 2.33 -14.64
C CYS A 35 -2.84 1.59 -14.80
N THR A 36 -2.86 0.26 -14.61
CA THR A 36 -1.74 -0.68 -14.83
C THR A 36 -0.45 -0.33 -14.11
N ARG A 37 -0.52 0.34 -12.95
CA ARG A 37 0.65 0.72 -12.14
C ARG A 37 0.83 -0.24 -10.97
N VAL A 38 2.08 -0.57 -10.70
CA VAL A 38 2.50 -1.34 -9.52
C VAL A 38 3.21 -0.41 -8.53
N PHE A 39 2.92 -0.55 -7.25
CA PHE A 39 3.51 0.24 -6.17
C PHE A 39 3.64 -0.58 -4.89
N THR A 40 4.47 -0.12 -3.94
CA THR A 40 4.69 -0.81 -2.67
C THR A 40 4.26 0.05 -1.49
N VAL A 41 3.48 -0.51 -0.58
CA VAL A 41 3.12 0.11 0.70
C VAL A 41 4.02 -0.43 1.80
N ARG A 42 4.68 0.46 2.53
CA ARG A 42 5.58 0.12 3.65
C ARG A 42 5.34 1.04 4.85
N PHE A 43 5.48 0.49 6.06
CA PHE A 43 5.61 1.30 7.27
C PHE A 43 7.01 1.92 7.30
N ALA A 44 7.10 3.25 7.26
CA ALA A 44 8.36 3.96 7.25
C ALA A 44 8.90 4.26 8.67
N GLY A 45 8.02 4.36 9.67
CA GLY A 45 8.36 4.79 11.02
C GLY A 45 7.34 5.79 11.57
N LEU A 46 7.59 6.28 12.78
CA LEU A 46 6.80 7.35 13.39
C LEU A 46 7.37 8.71 12.99
N LEU A 47 6.52 9.72 12.83
CA LEU A 47 6.94 11.10 12.63
C LEU A 47 7.68 11.61 13.88
N SER A 48 8.71 12.43 13.71
CA SER A 48 9.54 12.95 14.82
C SER A 48 8.72 13.57 15.96
N ARG A 49 7.67 14.34 15.62
CA ARG A 49 6.74 14.93 16.60
C ARG A 49 6.02 13.91 17.49
N ALA A 50 5.83 12.67 17.02
CA ALA A 50 5.22 11.61 17.80
C ALA A 50 6.19 10.92 18.79
N VAL A 51 7.51 11.08 18.59
CA VAL A 51 8.55 10.43 19.41
C VAL A 51 9.01 11.32 20.57
N THR A 52 8.94 12.66 20.43
CA THR A 52 9.40 13.62 21.46
C THR A 52 8.37 13.90 22.58
N ARG A 53 7.49 12.93 22.88
CA ARG A 53 6.43 13.09 23.90
C ARG A 53 6.75 12.35 25.18
#